data_AF-A0A9P8M9D9-F1
#
_entry.id   AF-A0A9P8M9D9-F1
#
_cell.length_a   1.000
_cell.length_b   1.000
_cell.length_c   1.000
_cell.angle_alpha   90.00
_cell.angle_beta   90.00
_cell.angle_gamma   90.00
#
_symmetry.space_group_name_H-M   'P 1'
#
loop_
_entity.id
_entity.type
_entity.pdbx_description
1 polymer ?
#
loop_
_entity_poly.entity_id
_entity_poly.type
_entity_poly.pdbx_seq_one_letter_code
_entity_poly.pdbx_strand_id
1 'polypeptide(L)'
;MPLAALQERFTALQETTTQLRELIDRLAHLDFQPGSVPQGTDEESSISGELSAEISLLLRNGLEEQELLREEVKFVRPDGDDKTILRDGVERLGAELVNCRGDFRKARLAAREALAKAQKLERQLLVQSYSLPVSEPDIPQPEAEEAPAPAPVPRPQRYVQQHHQHSNLSQDERRTVGASSNVTNALRRTHDLIAAELFRSEYAHQTLTESSATLKRLDESYTTMGSMLASSKDLLGTLLRSQKSDTWYLQTAMYMLMVTGVWLLFRRLLYGPMWYLVWLPLRLVFAVGSKTGSAMMPRGAGESGKVGGVGEDAKVSVEGLPREDLPMAQVREKRDAGGGEDSMIERVAQAVEEADRLGNLAEDENENPEDRPRNPLKRVWEPEPDTQRDEL
;
A
#
# COMPACT_ATOMS: atom_id res chain seq x y z
N MET A 1 20.44 -19.56 -31.06
CA MET A 1 19.24 -19.87 -31.85
C MET A 1 19.24 -19.01 -33.11
N PRO A 2 18.60 -19.44 -34.21
CA PRO A 2 18.44 -18.59 -35.40
C PRO A 2 17.55 -17.38 -35.04
N LEU A 3 17.86 -16.21 -35.61
CA LEU A 3 17.14 -14.95 -35.37
C LEU A 3 15.63 -15.08 -35.66
N ALA A 4 15.26 -15.85 -36.68
CA ALA A 4 13.86 -16.12 -37.05
C ALA A 4 13.04 -16.72 -35.89
N ALA A 5 13.62 -17.65 -35.11
CA ALA A 5 12.92 -18.27 -33.98
C ALA A 5 12.68 -17.27 -32.83
N LEU A 6 13.60 -16.32 -32.63
CA LEU A 6 13.42 -15.25 -31.65
C LEU A 6 12.34 -14.26 -32.07
N GLN A 7 12.27 -13.97 -33.37
CA GLN A 7 11.24 -13.10 -33.91
C GLN A 7 9.85 -13.74 -33.79
N GLU A 8 9.74 -15.06 -34.02
CA GLU A 8 8.50 -15.82 -33.80
C GLU A 8 8.05 -15.77 -32.33
N ARG A 9 8.97 -16.00 -31.38
CA ARG A 9 8.69 -15.88 -29.94
C ARG A 9 8.33 -14.45 -29.52
N PHE A 10 8.99 -13.45 -30.10
CA PHE A 10 8.64 -12.04 -29.90
C PHE A 10 7.21 -11.75 -30.39
N THR A 11 6.83 -12.24 -31.56
CA THR A 11 5.46 -12.07 -32.07
C THR A 11 4.43 -12.82 -31.21
N ALA A 12 4.76 -14.01 -30.70
CA ALA A 12 3.92 -14.73 -29.77
C ALA A 12 3.76 -13.97 -28.43
N LEU A 13 4.85 -13.40 -27.91
CA LEU A 13 4.79 -12.53 -26.72
C LEU A 13 3.92 -11.30 -26.99
N GLN A 14 4.05 -10.68 -28.16
CA GLN A 14 3.21 -9.55 -28.54
C GLN A 14 1.73 -9.95 -28.59
N GLU A 15 1.38 -11.10 -29.15
CA GLU A 15 0.01 -11.62 -29.17
C GLU A 15 -0.52 -11.83 -27.74
N THR A 16 0.24 -12.48 -26.86
CA THR A 16 -0.17 -12.67 -25.45
C THR A 16 -0.34 -11.35 -24.71
N THR A 17 0.47 -10.31 -25.01
CA THR A 17 0.27 -8.97 -24.43
C THR A 17 -1.02 -8.30 -24.91
N THR A 18 -1.47 -8.58 -26.14
CA THR A 18 -2.77 -8.07 -26.63
C THR A 18 -3.94 -8.79 -25.97
N GLN A 19 -3.87 -10.11 -25.83
CA GLN A 19 -4.87 -10.91 -25.09
C GLN A 19 -4.96 -10.46 -23.63
N LEU A 20 -3.81 -10.20 -22.99
CA LEU A 20 -3.76 -9.68 -21.62
C LEU A 20 -4.50 -8.35 -21.46
N ARG A 21 -4.35 -7.43 -22.42
CA ARG A 21 -5.07 -6.13 -22.39
C ARG A 21 -6.57 -6.32 -22.49
N GLU A 22 -7.02 -7.17 -23.40
CA GLU A 22 -8.44 -7.48 -23.55
C GLU A 22 -9.04 -8.09 -22.27
N LEU A 23 -8.32 -9.03 -21.63
CA LEU A 23 -8.76 -9.60 -20.36
C LEU A 23 -8.80 -8.58 -19.22
N ILE A 24 -7.82 -7.67 -19.15
CA ILE A 24 -7.80 -6.57 -18.17
C ILE A 24 -8.99 -5.64 -18.39
N ASP A 25 -9.27 -5.26 -19.64
CA ASP A 25 -10.42 -4.41 -19.98
C ASP A 25 -11.74 -5.12 -19.65
N ARG A 26 -11.84 -6.43 -19.91
CA ARG A 26 -12.99 -7.25 -19.54
C ARG A 26 -13.19 -7.32 -18.03
N LEU A 27 -12.11 -7.44 -17.25
CA LEU A 27 -12.18 -7.43 -15.79
C LEU A 27 -12.62 -6.04 -15.26
N ALA A 28 -12.15 -4.97 -15.88
CA ALA A 28 -12.48 -3.60 -15.48
C ALA A 28 -13.96 -3.24 -15.71
N HIS A 29 -14.57 -3.76 -16.77
CA HIS A 29 -15.97 -3.51 -17.13
C HIS A 29 -16.92 -4.64 -16.71
N LEU A 30 -16.52 -5.47 -15.75
CA LEU A 30 -17.34 -6.57 -15.27
C LEU A 30 -18.45 -6.03 -14.35
N ASP A 31 -19.66 -5.94 -14.89
CA ASP A 31 -20.84 -5.57 -14.13
C ASP A 31 -21.49 -6.80 -13.49
N PHE A 32 -21.70 -6.72 -12.18
CA PHE A 32 -22.39 -7.77 -11.43
C PHE A 32 -23.89 -7.49 -11.44
N GLN A 33 -24.68 -8.42 -11.98
CA GLN A 33 -26.15 -8.33 -11.92
C GLN A 33 -26.63 -8.61 -10.49
N PRO A 34 -27.62 -7.86 -9.98
CA PRO A 34 -28.20 -8.12 -8.67
C PRO A 34 -28.85 -9.52 -8.67
N GLY A 35 -28.38 -10.40 -7.79
CA GLY A 35 -28.79 -11.79 -7.66
C GLY A 35 -27.74 -12.82 -8.12
N SER A 36 -26.68 -12.41 -8.83
CA SER A 36 -25.57 -13.27 -9.22
C SER A 36 -24.31 -13.05 -8.38
N VAL A 37 -24.41 -12.26 -7.31
CA VAL A 37 -23.26 -11.94 -6.47
C VAL A 37 -23.04 -13.07 -5.47
N PRO A 38 -21.83 -13.64 -5.40
CA PRO A 38 -21.52 -14.63 -4.38
C PRO A 38 -21.67 -13.98 -3.00
N GLN A 39 -22.58 -14.53 -2.19
CA GLN A 39 -22.77 -14.10 -0.79
C GLN A 39 -21.70 -14.68 0.16
N GLY A 40 -20.84 -15.57 -0.35
CA GLY A 40 -19.79 -16.24 0.42
C GLY A 40 -18.39 -15.71 0.16
N THR A 41 -17.45 -16.17 0.98
CA THR A 41 -16.00 -15.89 0.93
C THR A 41 -15.29 -16.38 -0.33
N ASP A 42 -16.01 -17.04 -1.23
CA ASP A 42 -15.46 -17.73 -2.39
C ASP A 42 -15.35 -16.79 -3.60
N GLU A 43 -14.73 -15.62 -3.39
CA GLU A 43 -14.36 -14.70 -4.49
C GLU A 43 -13.50 -15.42 -5.56
N GLU A 44 -12.80 -16.48 -5.18
CA GLU A 44 -11.98 -17.33 -6.05
C GLU A 44 -12.79 -18.16 -7.06
N SER A 45 -14.05 -18.51 -6.72
CA SER A 45 -14.97 -19.21 -7.63
C SER A 45 -15.78 -18.28 -8.53
N SER A 46 -15.62 -16.98 -8.33
CA SER A 46 -16.34 -15.98 -9.12
C SER A 46 -15.66 -15.81 -10.47
N ILE A 47 -16.44 -15.46 -11.50
CA ILE A 47 -15.93 -15.13 -12.85
C ILE A 47 -14.80 -14.08 -12.78
N SER A 48 -14.89 -13.13 -11.84
CA SER A 48 -13.86 -12.12 -11.58
C SER A 48 -12.57 -12.69 -10.97
N GLY A 49 -12.69 -13.70 -10.10
CA GLY A 49 -11.58 -14.44 -9.51
C GLY A 49 -10.86 -15.31 -10.55
N GLU A 50 -11.61 -16.03 -11.38
CA GLU A 50 -11.08 -16.82 -12.50
C GLU A 50 -10.32 -15.95 -13.49
N LEU A 51 -10.93 -14.85 -13.96
CA LEU A 51 -10.28 -13.87 -14.84
C LEU A 51 -9.04 -13.27 -14.18
N SER A 52 -9.09 -12.94 -12.89
CA SER A 52 -7.94 -12.41 -12.16
C SER A 52 -6.80 -13.44 -12.07
N ALA A 53 -7.12 -14.72 -11.86
CA ALA A 53 -6.13 -15.79 -11.80
C ALA A 53 -5.47 -16.00 -13.18
N GLU A 54 -6.28 -16.05 -14.24
CA GLU A 54 -5.82 -16.18 -15.63
C GLU A 54 -4.90 -15.01 -16.01
N ILE A 55 -5.33 -13.76 -15.77
CA ILE A 55 -4.52 -12.56 -16.03
C ILE A 55 -3.20 -12.61 -15.26
N SER A 56 -3.22 -13.05 -13.99
CA SER A 56 -2.00 -13.13 -13.18
C SER A 56 -1.01 -14.16 -13.70
N LEU A 57 -1.52 -15.28 -14.22
CA LEU A 57 -0.71 -16.34 -14.82
C LEU A 57 -0.12 -15.88 -16.16
N LEU A 58 -0.93 -15.27 -17.04
CA LEU A 58 -0.43 -14.72 -18.30
C LEU A 58 0.62 -13.62 -18.07
N LEU A 59 0.40 -12.74 -17.08
CA LEU A 59 1.36 -11.69 -16.76
C LEU A 59 2.69 -12.28 -16.26
N ARG A 60 2.64 -13.32 -15.41
CA ARG A 60 3.83 -14.00 -14.93
C ARG A 60 4.58 -14.69 -16.07
N ASN A 61 3.88 -15.50 -16.86
CA ASN A 61 4.47 -16.21 -18.00
C ASN A 61 5.05 -15.22 -19.03
N GLY A 62 4.35 -14.12 -19.31
CA GLY A 62 4.81 -13.09 -20.22
C GLY A 62 6.08 -12.36 -19.74
N LEU A 63 6.20 -12.12 -18.43
CA LEU A 63 7.42 -11.54 -17.84
C LEU A 63 8.60 -12.52 -17.87
N GLU A 64 8.35 -13.80 -17.57
CA GLU A 64 9.36 -14.86 -17.66
C GLU A 64 9.86 -15.03 -19.12
N GLU A 65 8.96 -15.04 -20.11
CA GLU A 65 9.31 -15.11 -21.53
C GLU A 65 10.06 -13.85 -22.00
N GLN A 66 9.67 -12.66 -21.51
CA GLN A 66 10.36 -11.41 -21.83
C GLN A 66 11.80 -11.40 -21.27
N GLU A 67 12.00 -11.91 -20.06
CA GLU A 67 13.33 -12.05 -19.46
C GLU A 67 14.17 -13.05 -20.24
N LEU A 68 13.61 -14.20 -20.59
CA LEU A 68 14.26 -15.20 -21.43
C LEU A 68 14.66 -14.62 -22.79
N LEU A 69 13.75 -13.94 -23.49
CA LEU A 69 14.02 -13.30 -24.77
C LEU A 69 15.11 -12.23 -24.65
N ARG A 70 15.10 -11.45 -23.55
CA ARG A 70 16.13 -10.45 -23.31
C ARG A 70 17.51 -11.10 -23.13
N GLU A 71 17.58 -12.26 -22.50
CA GLU A 71 18.83 -13.03 -22.37
C GLU A 71 19.25 -13.65 -23.70
N GLU A 72 18.35 -14.34 -24.39
CA GLU A 72 18.64 -14.98 -25.67
C GLU A 72 19.11 -13.96 -26.72
N VAL A 73 18.51 -12.76 -26.77
CA VAL A 73 18.95 -11.65 -27.63
C VAL A 73 20.36 -11.17 -27.28
N LYS A 74 20.82 -11.28 -26.02
CA LYS A 74 22.23 -10.95 -25.67
C LYS A 74 23.20 -11.96 -26.29
N PHE A 75 22.81 -13.24 -26.39
CA PHE A 75 23.67 -14.33 -26.87
C PHE A 75 23.69 -14.53 -28.39
N VAL A 76 22.79 -13.90 -29.14
CA VAL A 76 22.81 -13.95 -30.61
C VAL A 76 24.03 -13.22 -31.17
N ARG A 77 24.84 -13.93 -31.96
CA ARG A 77 25.85 -13.38 -32.88
C ARG A 77 25.37 -13.66 -34.31
N PRO A 78 25.46 -12.74 -35.28
CA PRO A 78 26.21 -11.47 -35.32
C PRO A 78 25.45 -10.21 -34.84
N ASP A 79 26.18 -9.19 -34.40
CA ASP A 79 25.64 -7.85 -34.08
C ASP A 79 25.29 -7.11 -35.38
N GLY A 80 24.02 -7.16 -35.78
CA GLY A 80 23.46 -6.35 -36.87
C GLY A 80 22.34 -5.43 -36.38
N ASP A 81 21.89 -4.52 -37.23
CA ASP A 81 20.80 -3.58 -36.92
C ASP A 81 19.50 -4.29 -36.52
N ASP A 82 19.23 -5.47 -37.08
CA ASP A 82 18.06 -6.28 -36.72
C ASP A 82 18.06 -6.71 -35.24
N LYS A 83 19.25 -6.89 -34.65
CA LYS A 83 19.41 -7.27 -33.24
C LYS A 83 19.10 -6.10 -32.32
N THR A 84 19.51 -4.88 -32.68
CA THR A 84 19.24 -3.68 -31.89
C THR A 84 17.75 -3.35 -31.94
N ILE A 85 17.13 -3.43 -33.13
CA ILE A 85 15.69 -3.26 -33.31
C ILE A 85 14.90 -4.28 -32.48
N LEU A 86 15.30 -5.56 -32.50
CA LEU A 86 14.64 -6.60 -31.72
C LEU A 86 14.83 -6.39 -30.22
N ARG A 87 16.03 -6.00 -29.77
CA ARG A 87 16.30 -5.65 -28.36
C ARG A 87 15.40 -4.51 -27.90
N ASP A 88 15.35 -3.42 -28.66
CA ASP A 88 14.54 -2.25 -28.34
C ASP A 88 13.04 -2.61 -28.31
N GLY A 89 12.60 -3.49 -29.22
CA GLY A 89 11.26 -4.07 -29.21
C GLY A 89 10.95 -4.87 -27.95
N VAL A 90 11.86 -5.75 -27.51
CA VAL A 90 11.72 -6.56 -26.29
C VAL A 90 11.71 -5.67 -25.03
N GLU A 91 12.54 -4.63 -24.98
CA GLU A 91 12.55 -3.67 -23.87
C GLU A 91 11.25 -2.85 -23.82
N ARG A 92 10.73 -2.45 -24.98
CA ARG A 92 9.44 -1.77 -25.09
C ARG A 92 8.28 -2.67 -24.65
N LEU A 93 8.24 -3.94 -25.08
CA LEU A 93 7.23 -4.90 -24.61
C LEU A 93 7.32 -5.14 -23.10
N GLY A 94 8.53 -5.16 -22.54
CA GLY A 94 8.71 -5.22 -21.09
C GLY A 94 8.10 -4.04 -20.35
N ALA A 95 8.31 -2.82 -20.86
CA ALA A 95 7.65 -1.63 -20.30
C ALA A 95 6.12 -1.71 -20.42
N GLU A 96 5.61 -2.24 -21.54
CA GLU A 96 4.18 -2.47 -21.75
C GLU A 96 3.60 -3.50 -20.75
N LEU A 97 4.30 -4.60 -20.47
CA LEU A 97 3.89 -5.60 -19.46
C LEU A 97 3.85 -5.00 -18.04
N VAL A 98 4.81 -4.15 -17.69
CA VAL A 98 4.81 -3.44 -16.40
C VAL A 98 3.61 -2.48 -16.29
N ASN A 99 3.27 -1.78 -17.37
CA ASN A 99 2.08 -0.93 -17.44
C ASN A 99 0.80 -1.76 -17.28
N CYS A 100 0.68 -2.89 -18.00
CA CYS A 100 -0.43 -3.82 -17.84
C CYS A 100 -0.56 -4.33 -16.40
N ARG A 101 0.54 -4.51 -15.65
CA ARG A 101 0.48 -4.86 -14.22
C ARG A 101 -0.11 -3.74 -13.36
N GLY A 102 0.15 -2.49 -13.73
CA GLY A 102 -0.47 -1.32 -13.11
C GLY A 102 -1.97 -1.28 -13.39
N ASP A 103 -2.34 -1.50 -14.64
CA ASP A 103 -3.74 -1.45 -15.08
C ASP A 103 -4.56 -2.64 -14.56
N PHE A 104 -3.97 -3.84 -14.47
CA PHE A 104 -4.57 -4.99 -13.79
C PHE A 104 -4.93 -4.69 -12.33
N ARG A 105 -4.04 -4.00 -11.59
CA ARG A 105 -4.33 -3.60 -10.20
C ARG A 105 -5.52 -2.64 -10.13
N LYS A 106 -5.60 -1.68 -11.05
CA LYS A 106 -6.75 -0.77 -11.14
C LYS A 106 -8.02 -1.51 -11.52
N ALA A 107 -7.97 -2.39 -12.52
CA ALA A 107 -9.09 -3.22 -12.95
C ALA A 107 -9.60 -4.12 -11.82
N ARG A 108 -8.71 -4.73 -11.04
CA ARG A 108 -9.08 -5.55 -9.88
C ARG A 108 -9.74 -4.73 -8.77
N LEU A 109 -9.29 -3.50 -8.54
CA LEU A 109 -9.94 -2.58 -7.62
C LEU A 109 -11.32 -2.15 -8.14
N ALA A 110 -11.43 -1.82 -9.43
CA ALA A 110 -12.69 -1.47 -10.06
C ALA A 110 -13.71 -2.61 -9.97
N ALA A 111 -13.30 -3.85 -10.26
CA ALA A 111 -14.13 -5.04 -10.12
C ALA A 111 -14.58 -5.26 -8.66
N ARG A 112 -13.70 -5.07 -7.68
CA ARG A 112 -14.07 -5.14 -6.25
C ARG A 112 -15.05 -4.05 -5.84
N GLU A 113 -14.86 -2.84 -6.33
CA GLU A 113 -15.81 -1.75 -6.08
C GLU A 113 -17.17 -2.02 -6.73
N ALA A 114 -17.19 -2.56 -7.95
CA ALA A 114 -18.41 -2.95 -8.65
C ALA A 114 -19.17 -4.05 -7.89
N LEU A 115 -18.46 -5.07 -7.43
CA LEU A 115 -19.01 -6.14 -6.59
C LEU A 115 -19.61 -5.57 -5.30
N ALA A 116 -18.86 -4.72 -4.58
CA ALA A 116 -19.33 -4.12 -3.34
C ALA A 116 -20.56 -3.21 -3.56
N LYS A 117 -20.62 -2.50 -4.69
CA LYS A 117 -21.81 -1.72 -5.09
C LYS A 117 -23.01 -2.64 -5.34
N ALA A 118 -22.82 -3.74 -6.06
CA ALA A 118 -23.88 -4.71 -6.32
C ALA A 118 -24.42 -5.35 -5.03
N GLN A 119 -23.53 -5.77 -4.11
CA GLN A 119 -23.95 -6.31 -2.80
C GLN A 119 -24.76 -5.31 -1.98
N LYS A 120 -24.39 -4.02 -2.00
CA LYS A 120 -25.15 -2.97 -1.31
C LYS A 120 -26.54 -2.80 -1.92
N LEU A 121 -26.64 -2.83 -3.25
CA LEU A 121 -27.93 -2.74 -3.95
C LEU A 121 -28.81 -3.95 -3.61
N GLU A 122 -28.28 -5.17 -3.58
CA GLU A 122 -29.03 -6.36 -3.17
C GLU A 122 -29.59 -6.23 -1.75
N ARG A 123 -28.77 -5.78 -0.79
CA ARG A 123 -29.22 -5.54 0.59
C ARG A 123 -30.34 -4.49 0.64
N GLN A 124 -30.22 -3.42 -0.14
CA GLN A 124 -31.25 -2.38 -0.22
C GLN A 124 -32.55 -2.91 -0.84
N LEU A 125 -32.47 -3.69 -1.93
CA LEU A 125 -33.64 -4.30 -2.56
C LEU A 125 -34.33 -5.30 -1.63
N LEU A 126 -33.55 -6.07 -0.88
CA LEU A 126 -34.06 -7.00 0.13
C LEU A 126 -34.74 -6.25 1.28
N VAL A 127 -34.16 -5.16 1.78
CA VAL A 127 -34.82 -4.32 2.80
C VAL A 127 -36.10 -3.66 2.26
N GLN A 128 -36.10 -3.22 0.99
CA GLN A 128 -37.29 -2.68 0.34
C GLN A 128 -38.41 -3.71 0.21
N SER A 129 -38.08 -4.98 -0.10
CA SER A 129 -39.09 -6.03 -0.16
C SER A 129 -39.71 -6.36 1.20
N TYR A 130 -38.95 -6.25 2.31
CA TYR A 130 -39.50 -6.40 3.67
C TYR A 130 -40.27 -5.18 4.18
N SER A 131 -39.97 -3.99 3.66
CA SER A 131 -40.61 -2.73 4.10
C SER A 131 -41.83 -2.34 3.26
N LEU A 132 -42.14 -3.07 2.19
CA LEU A 132 -43.45 -3.02 1.54
C LEU A 132 -44.50 -3.53 2.53
N PRO A 133 -45.40 -2.67 3.04
CA PRO A 133 -46.49 -3.13 3.88
C PRO A 133 -47.30 -4.14 3.06
N VAL A 134 -47.49 -5.34 3.61
CA VAL A 134 -48.56 -6.24 3.16
C VAL A 134 -49.81 -5.38 3.15
N SER A 135 -50.27 -5.02 1.95
CA SER A 135 -51.61 -4.47 1.81
C SER A 135 -52.52 -5.56 2.32
N GLU A 136 -53.00 -5.40 3.55
CA GLU A 136 -54.17 -6.09 4.07
C GLU A 136 -55.19 -6.06 2.93
N PRO A 137 -55.58 -7.22 2.36
CA PRO A 137 -56.66 -7.19 1.39
C PRO A 137 -57.86 -6.59 2.10
N ASP A 138 -58.32 -5.46 1.58
CA ASP A 138 -59.56 -4.81 1.97
C ASP A 138 -60.63 -5.89 2.17
N ILE A 139 -61.23 -5.90 3.36
CA ILE A 139 -62.47 -6.62 3.62
C ILE A 139 -63.60 -5.70 3.16
N PRO A 140 -64.27 -5.99 2.03
CA PRO A 140 -65.66 -5.60 1.86
C PRO A 140 -66.53 -6.87 1.86
N GLN A 141 -67.31 -7.03 2.94
CA GLN A 141 -68.62 -7.67 2.85
C GLN A 141 -69.67 -6.54 2.91
N PRO A 142 -70.91 -6.69 2.38
CA PRO A 142 -71.48 -7.83 1.64
C PRO A 142 -72.36 -7.40 0.44
N GLU A 143 -72.23 -8.00 -0.75
CA GLU A 143 -73.38 -8.10 -1.67
C GLU A 143 -73.40 -9.48 -2.33
N ALA A 144 -74.61 -10.00 -2.48
CA ALA A 144 -74.94 -11.38 -2.75
C ALA A 144 -74.80 -11.77 -4.24
N GLU A 145 -74.77 -13.09 -4.43
CA GLU A 145 -75.14 -13.87 -5.62
C GLU A 145 -74.03 -14.43 -6.55
N GLU A 146 -74.14 -15.77 -6.64
CA GLU A 146 -73.74 -16.74 -7.68
C GLU A 146 -72.27 -17.14 -7.90
N ALA A 147 -72.01 -18.41 -7.57
CA ALA A 147 -70.89 -19.28 -7.97
C ALA A 147 -70.94 -19.62 -9.50
N PRO A 148 -69.90 -20.18 -10.20
CA PRO A 148 -69.00 -21.26 -9.73
C PRO A 148 -67.50 -21.29 -10.22
N ALA A 149 -66.59 -21.73 -9.31
CA ALA A 149 -65.32 -22.51 -9.47
C ALA A 149 -64.19 -22.08 -10.48
N PRO A 150 -62.88 -22.45 -10.33
CA PRO A 150 -62.26 -23.57 -9.57
C PRO A 150 -61.01 -23.26 -8.69
N ALA A 151 -60.53 -24.29 -7.99
CA ALA A 151 -59.54 -24.33 -6.88
C ALA A 151 -58.05 -24.07 -7.27
N PRO A 152 -57.10 -23.97 -6.29
CA PRO A 152 -56.53 -25.20 -5.72
C PRO A 152 -56.12 -25.20 -4.21
N VAL A 153 -56.15 -26.43 -3.69
CA VAL A 153 -55.36 -27.10 -2.62
C VAL A 153 -55.57 -26.86 -1.10
N PRO A 154 -55.44 -27.94 -0.28
CA PRO A 154 -56.27 -28.18 0.89
C PRO A 154 -55.49 -28.15 2.23
N ARG A 155 -56.09 -27.58 3.27
CA ARG A 155 -55.69 -27.81 4.67
C ARG A 155 -56.70 -28.74 5.34
N PRO A 156 -56.29 -29.90 5.89
CA PRO A 156 -57.21 -30.78 6.59
C PRO A 156 -57.44 -30.26 8.00
N GLN A 157 -58.48 -29.45 8.20
CA GLN A 157 -59.03 -29.22 9.54
C GLN A 157 -59.86 -30.44 9.93
N ARG A 158 -59.25 -31.36 10.69
CA ARG A 158 -59.96 -32.39 11.45
C ARG A 158 -60.74 -31.72 12.56
N TYR A 159 -62.00 -31.37 12.29
CA TYR A 159 -62.99 -31.15 13.33
C TYR A 159 -63.49 -32.53 13.79
N VAL A 160 -62.95 -33.03 14.90
CA VAL A 160 -63.50 -34.21 15.58
C VAL A 160 -64.73 -33.75 16.34
N GLN A 161 -65.89 -33.90 15.70
CA GLN A 161 -67.19 -33.72 16.34
C GLN A 161 -67.48 -34.94 17.21
N GLN A 162 -67.04 -34.89 18.47
CA GLN A 162 -67.32 -35.94 19.44
C GLN A 162 -68.71 -35.71 20.04
N HIS A 163 -69.72 -36.19 19.33
CA HIS A 163 -71.05 -36.44 19.89
C HIS A 163 -70.90 -37.54 20.95
N HIS A 164 -71.10 -37.22 22.23
CA HIS A 164 -71.38 -38.24 23.25
C HIS A 164 -72.70 -37.95 23.95
N GLN A 165 -73.53 -38.97 23.92
CA GLN A 165 -74.87 -39.05 24.44
C GLN A 165 -74.83 -38.93 25.97
N HIS A 166 -75.36 -37.85 26.51
CA HIS A 166 -75.76 -37.76 27.91
C HIS A 166 -77.25 -37.44 27.95
N SER A 167 -78.06 -38.41 27.57
CA SER A 167 -79.48 -38.46 27.92
C SER A 167 -79.59 -39.34 29.17
N ASN A 168 -80.11 -38.77 30.27
CA ASN A 168 -80.46 -39.44 31.55
C ASN A 168 -79.48 -39.33 32.74
N LEU A 169 -78.66 -38.29 32.84
CA LEU A 169 -78.00 -37.90 34.11
C LEU A 169 -78.66 -36.65 34.70
N SER A 170 -78.83 -36.64 36.02
CA SER A 170 -79.43 -35.52 36.76
C SER A 170 -78.60 -34.24 36.60
N GLN A 171 -79.24 -33.08 36.76
CA GLN A 171 -78.62 -31.78 36.46
C GLN A 171 -77.37 -31.51 37.32
N ASP A 172 -77.33 -32.04 38.54
CA ASP A 172 -76.18 -31.92 39.44
C ASP A 172 -75.02 -32.82 39.03
N GLU A 173 -75.28 -34.06 38.57
CA GLU A 173 -74.24 -34.96 38.04
C GLU A 173 -73.62 -34.45 36.74
N ARG A 174 -74.39 -33.77 35.87
CA ARG A 174 -73.84 -33.14 34.66
C ARG A 174 -72.88 -31.99 35.00
N ARG A 175 -73.18 -31.23 36.05
CA ARG A 175 -72.32 -30.12 36.50
C ARG A 175 -71.03 -30.65 37.12
N THR A 176 -71.10 -31.71 37.92
CA THR A 176 -69.91 -32.30 38.54
C THR A 176 -69.04 -33.05 37.53
N VAL A 177 -69.64 -33.86 36.65
CA VAL A 177 -68.90 -34.59 35.59
C VAL A 177 -68.36 -33.63 34.53
N GLY A 178 -69.10 -32.56 34.21
CA GLY A 178 -68.64 -31.47 33.35
C GLY A 178 -67.46 -30.71 33.95
N ALA A 179 -67.47 -30.45 35.26
CA ALA A 179 -66.36 -29.81 35.95
C ALA A 179 -65.10 -30.68 35.95
N SER A 180 -65.22 -31.99 36.22
CA SER A 180 -64.10 -32.93 36.15
C SER A 180 -63.56 -33.10 34.73
N SER A 181 -64.45 -33.14 33.73
CA SER A 181 -64.09 -33.14 32.30
C SER A 181 -63.34 -31.86 31.92
N ASN A 182 -63.81 -30.70 32.39
CA ASN A 182 -63.16 -29.42 32.12
C ASN A 182 -61.78 -29.32 32.77
N VAL A 183 -61.61 -29.81 34.00
CA VAL A 183 -60.29 -29.88 34.65
C VAL A 183 -59.37 -30.84 33.89
N THR A 184 -59.87 -32.00 33.47
CA THR A 184 -59.08 -32.97 32.70
C THR A 184 -58.68 -32.41 31.33
N ASN A 185 -59.57 -31.67 30.67
CA ASN A 185 -59.28 -30.98 29.41
C ASN A 185 -58.33 -29.79 29.60
N ALA A 186 -58.44 -29.06 30.71
CA ALA A 186 -57.49 -27.99 31.05
C ALA A 186 -56.10 -28.57 31.32
N LEU A 187 -55.99 -29.67 32.06
CA LEU A 187 -54.71 -30.32 32.37
C LEU A 187 -54.05 -30.92 31.11
N ARG A 188 -54.86 -31.52 30.21
CA ARG A 188 -54.37 -31.96 28.90
C ARG A 188 -53.89 -30.79 28.06
N ARG A 189 -54.63 -29.68 28.06
CA ARG A 189 -54.25 -28.47 27.32
C ARG A 189 -52.97 -27.83 27.89
N THR A 190 -52.79 -27.82 29.21
CA THR A 190 -51.53 -27.35 29.82
C THR A 190 -50.39 -28.29 29.51
N HIS A 191 -50.62 -29.61 29.49
CA HIS A 191 -49.61 -30.57 29.10
C HIS A 191 -49.18 -30.37 27.64
N ASP A 192 -50.14 -30.16 26.73
CA ASP A 192 -49.85 -29.90 25.32
C ASP A 192 -49.08 -28.58 25.15
N LEU A 193 -49.37 -27.55 25.96
CA LEU A 193 -48.61 -26.30 25.98
C LEU A 193 -47.20 -26.47 26.55
N ILE A 194 -47.04 -27.21 27.66
CA ILE A 194 -45.73 -27.50 28.25
C ILE A 194 -44.87 -28.31 27.29
N ALA A 195 -45.46 -29.29 26.59
CA ALA A 195 -44.76 -30.04 25.56
C ALA A 195 -44.33 -29.14 24.39
N ALA A 196 -45.22 -28.26 23.92
CA ALA A 196 -44.89 -27.31 22.86
C ALA A 196 -43.81 -26.29 23.27
N GLU A 197 -43.84 -25.81 24.52
CA GLU A 197 -42.82 -24.93 25.07
C GLU A 197 -41.47 -25.65 25.29
N LEU A 198 -41.48 -26.92 25.69
CA LEU A 198 -40.27 -27.74 25.77
C LEU A 198 -39.61 -27.88 24.39
N PHE A 199 -40.37 -28.24 23.35
CA PHE A 199 -39.83 -28.29 21.98
C PHE A 199 -39.35 -26.92 21.49
N ARG A 200 -40.03 -25.84 21.88
CA ARG A 200 -39.61 -24.46 21.60
C ARG A 200 -38.31 -24.11 22.32
N SER A 201 -38.14 -24.57 23.55
CA SER A 201 -36.94 -24.36 24.38
C SER A 201 -35.74 -25.14 23.84
N GLU A 202 -35.93 -26.40 23.43
CA GLU A 202 -34.86 -27.19 22.79
C GLU A 202 -34.37 -26.52 21.51
N TYR A 203 -35.29 -26.01 20.68
CA TYR A 203 -34.92 -25.26 19.49
C TYR A 203 -34.20 -23.94 19.84
N ALA A 204 -34.68 -23.20 20.85
CA ALA A 204 -34.01 -21.99 21.32
C ALA A 204 -32.59 -22.31 21.85
N HIS A 205 -32.42 -23.38 22.61
CA HIS A 205 -31.12 -23.85 23.08
C HIS A 205 -30.19 -24.23 21.93
N GLN A 206 -30.70 -24.92 20.91
CA GLN A 206 -29.92 -25.28 19.72
C GLN A 206 -29.49 -24.03 18.94
N THR A 207 -30.37 -23.03 18.80
CA THR A 207 -29.99 -21.76 18.16
C THR A 207 -28.97 -20.97 19.00
N LEU A 208 -29.06 -21.02 20.33
CA LEU A 208 -28.08 -20.36 21.20
C LEU A 208 -26.72 -21.05 21.14
N THR A 209 -26.66 -22.38 21.13
CA THR A 209 -25.40 -23.12 21.00
C THR A 209 -24.79 -22.94 19.62
N GLU A 210 -25.59 -22.93 18.56
CA GLU A 210 -25.16 -22.57 17.20
C GLU A 210 -24.64 -21.12 17.16
N SER A 211 -25.36 -20.15 17.73
CA SER A 211 -24.91 -18.75 17.79
C SER A 211 -23.60 -18.59 18.57
N SER A 212 -23.43 -19.33 19.67
CA SER A 212 -22.19 -19.36 20.45
C SER A 212 -21.03 -19.98 19.66
N ALA A 213 -21.31 -21.04 18.88
CA ALA A 213 -20.33 -21.63 17.98
C ALA A 213 -19.94 -20.66 16.86
N THR A 214 -20.89 -19.87 16.32
CA THR A 214 -20.57 -18.83 15.33
C THR A 214 -19.72 -17.70 15.93
N LEU A 215 -19.98 -17.31 17.18
CA LEU A 215 -19.17 -16.31 17.88
C LEU A 215 -17.74 -16.81 18.12
N LYS A 216 -17.56 -18.07 18.50
CA LYS A 216 -16.23 -18.70 18.62
C LYS A 216 -15.48 -18.74 17.30
N ARG A 217 -16.17 -19.09 16.20
CA ARG A 217 -15.57 -19.06 14.86
C ARG A 217 -15.15 -17.65 14.46
N LEU A 218 -15.94 -16.64 14.81
CA LEU A 218 -15.56 -15.25 14.60
C LEU A 218 -14.31 -14.88 15.41
N ASP A 219 -14.26 -15.20 16.71
CA ASP A 219 -13.11 -14.94 17.57
C ASP A 219 -11.83 -15.62 17.08
N GLU A 220 -11.93 -16.86 16.61
CA GLU A 220 -10.82 -17.60 16.01
C GLU A 220 -10.38 -16.99 14.68
N SER A 221 -11.33 -16.49 13.86
CA SER A 221 -11.01 -15.76 12.63
C SER A 221 -10.32 -14.42 12.90
N TYR A 222 -10.73 -13.68 13.94
CA TYR A 222 -10.08 -12.44 14.37
C TYR A 222 -8.70 -12.69 14.99
N THR A 223 -8.54 -13.78 15.73
CA THR A 223 -7.24 -14.21 16.27
C THR A 223 -6.29 -14.62 15.15
N THR A 224 -6.79 -15.35 14.15
CA THR A 224 -6.02 -15.74 12.97
C THR A 224 -5.66 -14.53 12.10
N MET A 225 -6.58 -13.56 11.92
CA MET A 225 -6.22 -12.28 11.30
C MET A 225 -5.20 -11.51 12.13
N GLY A 226 -5.31 -11.53 13.46
CA GLY A 226 -4.34 -10.91 14.36
C GLY A 226 -2.95 -11.50 14.22
N SER A 227 -2.84 -12.83 14.09
CA SER A 227 -1.56 -13.52 13.88
C SER A 227 -1.00 -13.26 12.47
N MET A 228 -1.84 -13.21 11.44
CA MET A 228 -1.44 -12.85 10.07
C MET A 228 -1.04 -11.37 9.95
N LEU A 229 -1.72 -10.45 10.64
CA LEU A 229 -1.31 -9.05 10.71
C LEU A 229 -0.03 -8.89 11.52
N ALA A 230 0.15 -9.66 12.58
CA ALA A 230 1.38 -9.65 13.36
C ALA A 230 2.56 -10.14 12.51
N SER A 231 2.42 -11.26 11.79
CA SER A 231 3.46 -11.79 10.90
C SER A 231 3.71 -10.88 9.70
N SER A 232 2.67 -10.26 9.13
CA SER A 232 2.82 -9.24 8.10
C SER A 232 3.53 -7.99 8.64
N LYS A 233 3.22 -7.54 9.87
CA LYS A 233 3.89 -6.41 10.51
C LYS A 233 5.34 -6.73 10.85
N ASP A 234 5.63 -7.97 11.22
CA ASP A 234 7.00 -8.41 11.53
C ASP A 234 7.82 -8.54 10.22
N LEU A 235 7.21 -9.03 9.14
CA LEU A 235 7.82 -9.04 7.80
C LEU A 235 8.00 -7.62 7.24
N LEU A 236 7.00 -6.74 7.38
CA LEU A 236 7.12 -5.33 7.01
C LEU A 236 8.11 -4.60 7.90
N GLY A 237 8.21 -4.97 9.18
CA GLY A 237 9.13 -4.43 10.15
C GLY A 237 10.56 -4.84 9.84
N THR A 238 10.80 -6.10 9.50
CA THR A 238 12.11 -6.62 9.08
C THR A 238 12.51 -6.07 7.71
N LEU A 239 11.57 -5.98 6.75
CA LEU A 239 11.80 -5.34 5.46
C LEU A 239 12.07 -3.84 5.61
N LEU A 240 11.30 -3.11 6.40
CA LEU A 240 11.56 -1.69 6.65
C LEU A 240 12.83 -1.50 7.47
N ARG A 241 13.14 -2.36 8.44
CA ARG A 241 14.39 -2.30 9.21
C ARG A 241 15.59 -2.56 8.30
N SER A 242 15.49 -3.53 7.40
CA SER A 242 16.51 -3.88 6.42
C SER A 242 16.67 -2.79 5.35
N GLN A 243 15.57 -2.26 4.81
CA GLN A 243 15.62 -1.20 3.80
C GLN A 243 16.05 0.15 4.41
N LYS A 244 15.88 0.35 5.73
CA LYS A 244 16.27 1.57 6.44
C LYS A 244 17.78 1.68 6.64
N SER A 245 18.54 0.59 6.69
CA SER A 245 20.01 0.68 6.62
C SER A 245 20.47 1.14 5.23
N ASP A 246 19.77 0.72 4.18
CA ASP A 246 20.11 1.06 2.80
C ASP A 246 19.82 2.55 2.51
N THR A 247 18.70 3.07 3.03
CA THR A 247 18.39 4.50 2.96
C THR A 247 19.40 5.34 3.75
N TRP A 248 19.94 4.82 4.85
CA TRP A 248 20.93 5.54 5.66
C TRP A 248 22.30 5.64 4.95
N TYR A 249 22.73 4.59 4.25
CA TYR A 249 23.92 4.63 3.39
C TYR A 249 23.74 5.61 2.21
N LEU A 250 22.61 5.57 1.52
CA LEU A 250 22.36 6.46 0.39
C LEU A 250 22.23 7.93 0.83
N GLN A 251 21.65 8.17 2.00
CA GLN A 251 21.54 9.49 2.60
C GLN A 251 22.91 10.05 3.01
N THR A 252 23.74 9.27 3.72
CA THR A 252 25.09 9.70 4.13
C THR A 252 25.99 9.95 2.90
N ALA A 253 25.88 9.12 1.86
CA ALA A 253 26.58 9.32 0.59
C ALA A 253 26.14 10.60 -0.13
N MET A 254 24.82 10.90 -0.17
CA MET A 254 24.32 12.15 -0.77
C MET A 254 24.80 13.39 -0.01
N TYR A 255 24.82 13.35 1.33
CA TYR A 255 25.37 14.44 2.13
C TYR A 255 26.87 14.62 1.91
N MET A 256 27.66 13.54 1.87
CA MET A 256 29.09 13.61 1.54
C MET A 256 29.33 14.18 0.13
N LEU A 257 28.51 13.79 -0.86
CA LEU A 257 28.56 14.33 -2.21
C LEU A 257 28.20 15.82 -2.24
N MET A 258 27.15 16.24 -1.52
CA MET A 258 26.78 17.66 -1.43
C MET A 258 27.86 18.49 -0.74
N VAL A 259 28.43 18.01 0.37
CA VAL A 259 29.50 18.71 1.08
C VAL A 259 30.73 18.86 0.19
N THR A 260 31.15 17.79 -0.49
CA THR A 260 32.30 17.84 -1.42
C THR A 260 32.00 18.66 -2.66
N GLY A 261 30.77 18.62 -3.17
CA GLY A 261 30.31 19.44 -4.30
C GLY A 261 30.28 20.92 -3.96
N VAL A 262 29.70 21.30 -2.81
CA VAL A 262 29.70 22.68 -2.29
C VAL A 262 31.13 23.15 -2.01
N TRP A 263 31.99 22.30 -1.46
CA TRP A 263 33.41 22.61 -1.25
C TRP A 263 34.16 22.86 -2.56
N LEU A 264 33.93 22.02 -3.57
CA LEU A 264 34.47 22.22 -4.92
C LEU A 264 33.91 23.48 -5.57
N LEU A 265 32.62 23.78 -5.40
CA LEU A 265 32.04 25.02 -5.90
C LEU A 265 32.67 26.24 -5.21
N PHE A 266 32.82 26.20 -3.90
CA PHE A 266 33.46 27.25 -3.12
C PHE A 266 34.91 27.47 -3.57
N ARG A 267 35.66 26.37 -3.73
CA ARG A 267 37.06 26.40 -4.13
C ARG A 267 37.27 26.79 -5.59
N ARG A 268 36.45 26.28 -6.50
CA ARG A 268 36.61 26.42 -7.96
C ARG A 268 35.87 27.63 -8.51
N LEU A 269 34.59 27.77 -8.17
CA LEU A 269 33.67 28.75 -8.74
C LEU A 269 33.61 30.06 -7.94
N LEU A 270 33.77 30.02 -6.61
CA LEU A 270 33.80 31.26 -5.83
C LEU A 270 35.20 31.87 -5.83
N TYR A 271 36.27 31.12 -5.59
CA TYR A 271 37.58 31.76 -5.36
C TYR A 271 38.18 32.47 -6.59
N GLY A 272 38.06 31.89 -7.79
CA GLY A 272 38.57 32.50 -9.01
C GLY A 272 37.64 33.59 -9.58
N PRO A 273 36.41 33.23 -9.97
CA PRO A 273 35.43 34.17 -10.49
C PRO A 273 35.05 35.31 -9.54
N MET A 274 34.94 35.12 -8.21
CA MET A 274 34.65 36.24 -7.30
C MET A 274 35.82 37.22 -7.21
N TRP A 275 37.07 36.75 -7.37
CA TRP A 275 38.20 37.67 -7.48
C TRP A 275 38.11 38.51 -8.75
N TYR A 276 37.69 37.90 -9.87
CA TYR A 276 37.33 38.65 -11.07
C TYR A 276 36.12 39.57 -10.86
N LEU A 277 35.09 39.14 -10.13
CA LEU A 277 33.87 39.92 -9.88
C LEU A 277 34.12 41.10 -8.92
N VAL A 278 35.14 41.05 -8.06
CA VAL A 278 35.61 42.19 -7.27
C VAL A 278 36.59 43.06 -8.07
N TRP A 279 37.47 42.46 -8.89
CA TRP A 279 38.44 43.20 -9.70
C TRP A 279 37.80 43.96 -10.88
N LEU A 280 36.81 43.39 -11.55
CA LEU A 280 36.12 43.98 -12.71
C LEU A 280 35.42 45.31 -12.37
N PRO A 281 34.59 45.44 -11.31
CA PRO A 281 33.99 46.72 -10.93
C PRO A 281 35.04 47.70 -10.41
N LEU A 282 36.06 47.24 -9.68
CA LEU A 282 37.14 48.11 -9.20
C LEU A 282 37.92 48.73 -10.38
N ARG A 283 38.19 47.93 -11.42
CA ARG A 283 38.81 48.40 -12.67
C ARG A 283 37.87 49.31 -13.46
N LEU A 284 36.56 49.05 -13.46
CA LEU A 284 35.57 49.89 -14.14
C LEU A 284 35.44 51.26 -13.47
N VAL A 285 35.42 51.33 -12.13
CA VAL A 285 35.42 52.58 -11.36
C VAL A 285 36.72 53.34 -11.60
N PHE A 286 37.87 52.66 -11.65
CA PHE A 286 39.14 53.29 -11.99
C PHE A 286 39.19 53.78 -13.45
N ALA A 287 38.59 53.04 -14.39
CA ALA A 287 38.52 53.40 -15.82
C ALA A 287 37.50 54.52 -16.14
N VAL A 288 36.38 54.56 -15.43
CA VAL A 288 35.38 55.63 -15.54
C VAL A 288 35.85 56.88 -14.80
N GLY A 289 36.46 56.72 -13.62
CA GLY A 289 37.06 57.82 -12.85
C GLY A 289 38.25 58.47 -13.56
N SER A 290 39.10 57.71 -14.25
CA SER A 290 40.21 58.27 -15.04
C SER A 290 39.74 59.00 -16.32
N LYS A 291 38.58 58.66 -16.88
CA LYS A 291 38.03 59.35 -18.07
C LYS A 291 37.23 60.62 -17.76
N THR A 292 36.75 60.80 -16.53
CA THR A 292 36.10 62.05 -16.09
C THR A 292 37.05 62.99 -15.32
N GLY A 293 38.18 62.49 -14.80
CA GLY A 293 39.24 63.30 -14.18
C GLY A 293 40.28 63.86 -15.15
N SER A 294 40.36 63.38 -16.39
CA SER A 294 41.34 63.82 -17.40
C SER A 294 40.72 64.81 -18.40
N ALA A 295 40.17 65.91 -17.90
CA ALA A 295 39.68 67.01 -18.74
C ALA A 295 40.13 68.41 -18.26
N MET A 296 41.07 68.48 -17.31
CA MET A 296 41.64 69.75 -16.87
C MET A 296 43.14 69.61 -16.57
N MET A 297 43.97 69.71 -17.60
CA MET A 297 45.21 70.50 -17.49
C MET A 297 45.61 71.07 -18.86
N PRO A 298 46.08 72.33 -18.91
CA PRO A 298 45.93 73.19 -20.07
C PRO A 298 47.14 73.22 -21.02
N ARG A 299 46.79 73.35 -22.29
CA ARG A 299 47.40 74.13 -23.38
C ARG A 299 48.54 75.12 -23.00
N GLY A 300 49.65 74.99 -23.73
CA GLY A 300 50.60 76.07 -24.08
C GLY A 300 51.54 75.56 -25.18
N ALA A 301 51.33 75.84 -26.46
CA ALA A 301 51.62 77.08 -27.22
C ALA A 301 53.02 77.05 -27.88
N GLY A 302 53.04 77.26 -29.21
CA GLY A 302 54.20 77.29 -30.12
C GLY A 302 53.95 76.37 -31.32
N GLU A 303 53.32 76.80 -32.42
CA GLU A 303 53.92 77.57 -33.54
C GLU A 303 55.20 76.87 -34.05
N SER A 304 55.45 76.50 -35.30
CA SER A 304 55.02 76.85 -36.66
C SER A 304 55.42 75.62 -37.50
N GLY A 305 54.61 75.09 -38.41
CA GLY A 305 54.67 75.49 -39.81
C GLY A 305 55.20 74.37 -40.72
N LYS A 306 54.49 74.18 -41.84
CA LYS A 306 55.01 73.84 -43.18
C LYS A 306 55.21 72.35 -43.58
N VAL A 307 54.46 71.99 -44.65
CA VAL A 307 54.77 71.04 -45.77
C VAL A 307 54.86 69.55 -45.38
N GLY A 308 54.27 68.55 -46.05
CA GLY A 308 53.92 68.34 -47.46
C GLY A 308 54.72 67.14 -47.99
N GLY A 309 54.07 66.14 -48.60
CA GLY A 309 54.67 64.93 -49.23
C GLY A 309 54.14 63.64 -48.59
N VAL A 310 53.35 62.78 -49.26
CA VAL A 310 53.56 61.94 -50.47
C VAL A 310 54.57 60.81 -50.27
N GLY A 311 54.07 59.58 -50.48
CA GLY A 311 54.83 58.36 -50.81
C GLY A 311 55.62 57.75 -49.65
N GLU A 312 55.97 56.48 -49.62
CA GLU A 312 55.69 55.31 -50.44
C GLU A 312 56.38 54.16 -49.68
N ASP A 313 55.79 52.97 -49.74
CA ASP A 313 56.48 51.68 -49.85
C ASP A 313 57.47 51.11 -48.81
N ALA A 314 57.46 49.77 -48.81
CA ALA A 314 58.57 48.84 -48.62
C ALA A 314 59.09 48.48 -47.21
N LYS A 315 58.63 47.29 -46.77
CA LYS A 315 59.41 46.05 -46.50
C LYS A 315 60.58 46.01 -45.49
N VAL A 316 60.38 45.13 -44.49
CA VAL A 316 61.17 43.93 -44.13
C VAL A 316 62.70 44.02 -43.90
N SER A 317 63.14 43.69 -42.66
CA SER A 317 64.20 42.70 -42.32
C SER A 317 64.32 42.60 -40.78
N VAL A 318 64.04 41.45 -40.15
CA VAL A 318 64.93 40.30 -39.83
C VAL A 318 66.00 40.65 -38.77
N GLU A 319 66.04 39.93 -37.65
CA GLU A 319 67.18 39.11 -37.16
C GLU A 319 67.10 38.83 -35.64
N GLY A 320 67.25 37.56 -35.24
CA GLY A 320 68.03 37.18 -34.04
C GLY A 320 67.33 36.96 -32.68
N LEU A 321 66.94 35.71 -32.39
CA LEU A 321 67.12 35.11 -31.05
C LEU A 321 68.57 34.56 -30.95
N PRO A 322 69.13 34.09 -29.81
CA PRO A 322 68.58 33.96 -28.44
C PRO A 322 69.53 34.51 -27.34
N ARG A 323 69.07 34.67 -26.09
CA ARG A 323 69.77 34.22 -24.86
C ARG A 323 68.81 34.08 -23.68
N GLU A 324 69.03 32.99 -22.96
CA GLU A 324 68.55 32.66 -21.62
C GLU A 324 69.08 33.69 -20.61
N ASP A 325 68.29 34.02 -19.58
CA ASP A 325 68.77 34.34 -18.22
C ASP A 325 67.55 34.52 -17.27
N LEU A 326 67.33 33.52 -16.43
CA LEU A 326 66.45 33.55 -15.26
C LEU A 326 67.18 34.17 -14.06
N PRO A 327 66.45 34.78 -13.11
CA PRO A 327 66.89 34.77 -11.72
C PRO A 327 65.86 34.10 -10.78
N MET A 328 66.34 33.10 -10.04
CA MET A 328 65.77 32.56 -8.81
C MET A 328 66.36 33.29 -7.58
N ALA A 329 65.56 33.46 -6.52
CA ALA A 329 65.95 33.58 -5.09
C ALA A 329 64.66 33.88 -4.27
N GLN A 330 64.37 33.39 -3.06
CA GLN A 330 65.13 32.65 -2.05
C GLN A 330 64.15 32.00 -1.06
N VAL A 331 64.57 30.85 -0.49
CA VAL A 331 63.94 30.16 0.64
C VAL A 331 64.28 30.88 1.94
N ARG A 332 63.30 31.05 2.84
CA ARG A 332 63.56 31.32 4.26
C ARG A 332 62.85 30.30 5.13
N GLU A 333 63.64 29.38 5.67
CA GLU A 333 63.28 28.46 6.73
C GLU A 333 63.25 29.21 8.06
N LYS A 334 62.22 28.98 8.88
CA LYS A 334 62.26 29.27 10.32
C LYS A 334 61.47 28.19 11.05
N ARG A 335 62.21 27.30 11.73
CA ARG A 335 61.69 26.47 12.82
C ARG A 335 61.51 27.35 14.05
N ASP A 336 60.40 27.16 14.76
CA ASP A 336 60.33 27.23 16.22
C ASP A 336 59.22 26.27 16.68
N ALA A 337 59.48 25.58 17.78
CA ALA A 337 58.72 24.47 18.32
C ALA A 337 57.74 24.90 19.42
N GLY A 338 56.73 24.05 19.66
CA GLY A 338 55.75 24.08 20.77
C GLY A 338 54.34 23.92 20.21
N GLY A 339 53.54 22.88 20.47
CA GLY A 339 53.48 21.91 21.56
C GLY A 339 51.99 21.86 21.98
N GLY A 340 51.32 20.71 21.87
CA GLY A 340 49.98 20.55 22.46
C GLY A 340 48.91 19.70 21.75
N GLU A 341 49.21 18.84 20.78
CA GLU A 341 48.15 18.05 20.11
C GLU A 341 48.14 16.55 20.46
N ASP A 342 49.27 15.96 20.87
CA ASP A 342 49.32 14.53 21.20
C ASP A 342 48.57 14.15 22.50
N SER A 343 48.37 15.11 23.42
CA SER A 343 47.65 14.85 24.68
C SER A 343 46.14 14.65 24.50
N MET A 344 45.54 15.15 23.42
CA MET A 344 44.10 14.94 23.16
C MET A 344 43.82 13.61 22.47
N ILE A 345 44.75 13.13 21.64
CA ILE A 345 44.62 11.83 20.97
C ILE A 345 44.76 10.70 22.00
N GLU A 346 45.68 10.86 22.97
CA GLU A 346 45.85 9.89 24.06
C GLU A 346 44.66 9.87 25.03
N ARG A 347 44.03 11.03 25.31
CA ARG A 347 42.79 11.09 26.09
C ARG A 347 41.58 10.49 25.37
N VAL A 348 41.51 10.61 24.05
CA VAL A 348 40.44 9.99 23.25
C VAL A 348 40.65 8.49 23.14
N ALA A 349 41.89 8.01 22.99
CA ALA A 349 42.20 6.59 23.03
C ALA A 349 41.85 5.97 24.39
N GLN A 350 42.16 6.66 25.50
CA GLN A 350 41.83 6.22 26.86
C GLN A 350 40.31 6.20 27.12
N ALA A 351 39.56 7.18 26.62
CA ALA A 351 38.10 7.21 26.75
C ALA A 351 37.40 6.12 25.92
N VAL A 352 37.98 5.72 24.78
CA VAL A 352 37.46 4.63 23.95
C VAL A 352 37.72 3.27 24.61
N GLU A 353 38.88 3.07 25.24
CA GLU A 353 39.18 1.83 25.97
C GLU A 353 38.34 1.69 27.27
N GLU A 354 38.02 2.79 27.96
CA GLU A 354 37.06 2.78 29.08
C GLU A 354 35.62 2.47 28.64
N ALA A 355 35.19 2.94 27.47
CA ALA A 355 33.87 2.63 26.94
C ALA A 355 33.72 1.15 26.54
N ASP A 356 34.79 0.53 26.02
CA ASP A 356 34.80 -0.89 25.65
C ASP A 356 34.83 -1.81 26.88
N ARG A 357 35.43 -1.37 27.99
CA ARG A 357 35.36 -2.08 29.27
C ARG A 357 33.99 -1.97 29.94
N LEU A 358 33.30 -0.83 29.83
CA LEU A 358 31.93 -0.66 30.33
C LEU A 358 30.89 -1.41 29.48
N GLY A 359 31.17 -1.62 28.19
CA GLY A 359 30.32 -2.44 27.31
C GLY A 359 30.34 -3.94 27.66
N ASN A 360 31.45 -4.46 28.17
CA ASN A 360 31.61 -5.87 28.53
C ASN A 360 31.24 -6.21 29.99
N LEU A 361 30.77 -5.24 30.78
CA LEU A 361 30.29 -5.45 32.16
C LEU A 361 28.76 -5.56 32.25
N ALA A 362 28.04 -5.60 31.11
CA ALA A 362 26.58 -5.71 31.07
C ALA A 362 26.06 -7.14 30.74
N GLU A 363 26.94 -8.15 30.70
CA GLU A 363 26.58 -9.56 30.46
C GLU A 363 26.88 -10.49 31.65
N ASP A 364 26.73 -10.00 32.88
CA ASP A 364 26.64 -10.89 34.04
C ASP A 364 25.73 -10.25 35.10
N GLU A 365 24.42 -10.50 35.03
CA GLU A 365 23.62 -10.68 36.25
C GLU A 365 22.29 -11.41 35.99
N ASN A 366 22.18 -12.53 36.68
CA ASN A 366 21.04 -13.41 36.81
C ASN A 366 20.04 -12.75 37.78
N GLU A 367 19.06 -11.98 37.29
CA GLU A 367 18.09 -11.30 38.14
C GLU A 367 16.63 -11.76 37.94
N ASN A 368 16.02 -12.02 39.10
CA ASN A 368 14.67 -12.51 39.39
C ASN A 368 13.55 -11.66 38.77
N PRO A 369 12.46 -12.22 38.20
CA PRO A 369 11.44 -11.48 37.45
C PRO A 369 10.47 -10.59 38.26
N GLU A 370 10.75 -10.27 39.54
CA GLU A 370 9.79 -9.56 40.40
C GLU A 370 9.91 -8.02 40.44
N ASP A 371 10.99 -7.41 39.95
CA ASP A 371 11.24 -5.96 40.12
C ASP A 371 11.04 -5.09 38.86
N ARG A 372 10.00 -5.37 38.06
CA ARG A 372 9.55 -4.41 37.03
C ARG A 372 8.43 -3.51 37.54
N PRO A 373 8.54 -2.17 37.45
CA PRO A 373 7.46 -1.27 37.86
C PRO A 373 6.22 -1.54 36.99
N ARG A 374 5.12 -1.93 37.64
CA ARG A 374 3.83 -2.22 37.00
C ARG A 374 3.33 -0.99 36.24
N ASN A 375 3.05 -1.19 34.94
CA ASN A 375 2.50 -0.17 34.05
C ASN A 375 1.05 0.21 34.45
N PRO A 376 0.78 1.46 34.84
CA PRO A 376 -0.53 1.89 35.36
C PRO A 376 -1.64 1.96 34.31
N LEU A 377 -1.34 1.75 33.03
CA LEU A 377 -2.31 1.85 31.92
C LEU A 377 -2.92 0.50 31.51
N LYS A 378 -2.49 -0.61 32.11
CA LYS A 378 -3.02 -1.94 31.80
C LYS A 378 -4.06 -2.33 32.86
N ARG A 379 -5.30 -1.86 32.69
CA ARG A 379 -6.44 -2.26 33.52
C ARG A 379 -6.87 -3.67 33.08
N VAL A 380 -6.31 -4.69 33.72
CA VAL A 380 -6.78 -6.08 33.61
C VAL A 380 -8.07 -6.17 34.44
N TRP A 381 -9.15 -6.63 33.81
CA TRP A 381 -10.41 -6.93 34.51
C TRP A 381 -10.23 -8.29 35.20
N GLU A 382 -10.20 -8.30 36.53
CA GLU A 382 -10.19 -9.52 37.33
C GLU A 382 -11.65 -9.89 37.65
N PRO A 383 -12.12 -11.11 37.30
CA PRO A 383 -13.43 -11.59 37.76
C PRO A 383 -13.38 -11.91 39.25
N GLU A 384 -14.41 -11.51 40.00
CA GLU A 384 -14.56 -11.82 41.42
C GLU A 384 -14.58 -13.35 41.63
N PRO A 385 -13.91 -13.88 42.67
CA PRO A 385 -13.98 -15.30 43.00
C PRO A 385 -15.33 -15.62 43.64
N ASP A 386 -15.98 -16.66 43.11
CA ASP A 386 -17.18 -17.28 43.66
C ASP A 386 -16.98 -17.58 45.16
N THR A 387 -17.76 -16.92 46.02
CA THR A 387 -17.92 -17.32 47.40
C THR A 387 -18.56 -18.70 47.44
N GLN A 388 -17.73 -19.73 47.66
CA GLN A 388 -18.16 -21.02 48.16
C GLN A 388 -18.93 -20.78 49.45
N ARG A 389 -20.25 -21.00 49.39
CA ARG A 389 -21.08 -21.16 50.56
C ARG A 389 -20.75 -22.52 51.16
N ASP A 390 -19.99 -22.49 52.25
CA ASP A 390 -20.10 -23.51 53.28
C ASP A 390 -21.50 -23.41 53.89
N GLU A 391 -22.33 -24.43 53.66
CA GLU A 391 -23.50 -24.69 54.51
C GLU A 391 -23.40 -26.13 55.04
N LEU A 392 -23.27 -26.17 56.37
CA LEU A 392 -23.50 -27.30 57.27
C LEU A 392 -24.99 -27.65 57.32
#